data_AF-A0A075AXI0-F1
#
_entry.id   AF-A0A075AXI0-F1
#
_cell.length_a   1.000
_cell.length_b   1.000
_cell.length_c   1.000
_cell.angle_alpha   90.00
_cell.angle_beta   90.00
_cell.angle_gamma   90.00
#
_symmetry.space_group_name_H-M   'P 1'
#
loop_
_entity.id
_entity.type
_entity.pdbx_description
1 polymer ?
#
loop_
_entity_poly.entity_id
_entity_poly.type
_entity_poly.pdbx_seq_one_letter_code
_entity_poly.pdbx_strand_id
1 'polypeptide(L)'
;MNHELVKLLNEANNHFHSYEYLDALEKYDIVQKSLQSLITTEQKEENIRIIGSNLVDVTCRIRVVQKKLEFSIKKRTFEALSFVKEAVEYDENGDVKNAIENYMKSLKSLHDTLKLRPDAAVTNVIKYRISMYTKRTAYLKALCMSGNIDAVKGNRRAAP
;
A
#
# COMPACT_ATOMS: atom_id res chain seq x y z
N MET A 1 -1.43 -0.96 35.57
CA MET A 1 -1.58 -0.61 34.14
C MET A 1 -3.06 -0.34 33.88
N ASN A 2 -3.43 0.76 33.23
CA ASN A 2 -4.83 1.11 32.95
C ASN A 2 -5.49 -0.04 32.14
N HIS A 3 -6.68 -0.47 32.58
CA HIS A 3 -7.47 -1.54 31.92
C HIS A 3 -7.70 -1.24 30.43
N GLU A 4 -7.83 0.03 30.07
CA GLU A 4 -8.00 0.48 28.69
C GLU A 4 -6.75 0.24 27.83
N LEU A 5 -5.55 0.44 28.38
CA LEU A 5 -4.29 0.18 27.65
C LEU A 5 -4.06 -1.30 27.42
N VAL A 6 -4.44 -2.14 28.38
CA VAL A 6 -4.39 -3.61 28.21
C VAL A 6 -5.32 -4.04 27.08
N LYS A 7 -6.53 -3.49 27.03
CA LYS A 7 -7.50 -3.77 25.96
C LYS A 7 -6.96 -3.36 24.59
N LEU A 8 -6.44 -2.14 24.46
CA LEU A 8 -5.86 -1.65 23.20
C LEU A 8 -4.67 -2.49 22.74
N LEU A 9 -3.81 -2.92 23.67
CA LEU A 9 -2.69 -3.80 23.35
C LEU A 9 -3.16 -5.16 22.84
N ASN A 10 -4.18 -5.74 23.45
CA ASN A 10 -4.78 -6.99 23.00
C ASN A 10 -5.41 -6.85 21.61
N GLU A 11 -6.13 -5.76 21.36
CA GLU A 11 -6.68 -5.47 20.04
C GLU A 11 -5.57 -5.30 19.00
N ALA A 12 -4.50 -4.57 19.31
CA ALA A 12 -3.34 -4.40 18.42
C ALA A 12 -2.69 -5.75 18.07
N ASN A 13 -2.56 -6.63 19.06
CA ASN A 13 -2.07 -7.99 18.86
C ASN A 13 -3.00 -8.78 17.94
N ASN A 14 -4.31 -8.71 18.14
CA ASN A 14 -5.29 -9.42 17.31
C ASN A 14 -5.19 -8.96 15.85
N HIS A 15 -5.21 -7.65 15.59
CA HIS A 15 -5.04 -7.11 14.24
C HIS A 15 -3.71 -7.53 13.60
N PHE A 16 -2.62 -7.56 14.38
CA PHE A 16 -1.33 -8.01 13.87
C PHE A 16 -1.35 -9.48 13.41
N HIS A 17 -2.00 -10.37 14.17
CA HIS A 17 -2.15 -11.78 13.80
C HIS A 17 -3.13 -11.97 12.63
N SER A 18 -4.11 -11.09 12.48
CA SER A 18 -5.06 -11.04 11.36
C SER A 18 -4.51 -10.37 10.09
N TYR A 19 -3.23 -9.97 10.07
CA TYR A 19 -2.59 -9.26 8.94
C TYR A 19 -3.18 -7.86 8.64
N GLU A 20 -3.90 -7.29 9.60
CA GLU A 20 -4.50 -5.95 9.54
C GLU A 20 -3.49 -4.91 10.06
N TYR A 21 -2.39 -4.76 9.31
CA TYR A 21 -1.21 -4.03 9.80
C TYR A 21 -1.45 -2.55 10.06
N LEU A 22 -2.36 -1.90 9.34
CA LEU A 22 -2.72 -0.50 9.60
C LEU A 22 -3.44 -0.36 10.94
N ASP A 23 -4.47 -1.17 11.19
CA ASP A 23 -5.23 -1.13 12.43
C ASP A 23 -4.37 -1.52 13.64
N ALA A 24 -3.46 -2.49 13.45
CA ALA A 24 -2.46 -2.84 14.45
C ALA A 24 -1.53 -1.66 14.76
N LEU A 25 -1.01 -0.99 13.73
CA LEU A 25 -0.09 0.14 13.87
C LEU A 25 -0.75 1.32 14.59
N GLU A 26 -1.99 1.67 14.23
CA GLU A 26 -2.75 2.74 14.89
C GLU A 26 -2.91 2.47 16.38
N LYS A 27 -3.27 1.24 16.76
CA LYS A 27 -3.45 0.89 18.18
C LYS A 27 -2.13 0.84 18.94
N TYR A 28 -1.07 0.28 18.35
CA TYR A 28 0.24 0.31 19.00
C TYR A 28 0.77 1.73 19.20
N ASP A 29 0.53 2.65 18.26
CA ASP A 29 0.93 4.06 18.38
C ASP A 29 0.20 4.76 19.54
N ILE A 30 -1.11 4.50 19.72
CA ILE A 30 -1.88 5.00 20.87
C ILE A 30 -1.29 4.46 22.19
N VAL A 31 -1.00 3.16 22.25
CA VAL A 31 -0.40 2.55 23.45
C VAL A 31 0.98 3.13 23.71
N GLN A 32 1.82 3.30 22.69
CA GLN A 32 3.16 3.87 22.81
C GLN A 32 3.12 5.29 23.39
N LYS A 33 2.29 6.18 22.82
CA LYS A 33 2.11 7.56 23.28
C LYS A 33 1.59 7.62 24.71
N SER A 34 0.66 6.73 25.06
CA SER A 34 0.11 6.65 26.42
C SER A 34 1.17 6.21 27.42
N LEU A 35 1.99 5.20 27.08
CA LEU A 35 3.10 4.75 27.93
C LEU A 35 4.16 5.85 28.10
N GLN A 36 4.49 6.58 27.04
CA GLN A 36 5.40 7.73 27.11
C GLN A 36 4.87 8.80 28.06
N SER A 37 3.58 9.16 27.94
CA SER A 37 2.93 10.11 28.86
C SER A 37 3.00 9.63 30.31
N LEU A 38 2.72 8.34 30.56
CA LEU A 38 2.76 7.79 31.92
C LEU A 38 4.14 7.87 32.55
N ILE A 39 5.21 7.62 31.79
CA ILE A 39 6.60 7.77 32.27
C ILE A 39 6.86 9.20 32.76
N THR A 40 6.37 10.21 32.03
CA THR A 40 6.60 11.62 32.39
C THR A 40 5.84 12.07 33.64
N THR A 41 4.76 11.39 34.01
CA THR A 41 3.90 11.75 35.15
C THR A 41 4.11 10.89 36.38
N GLU A 42 4.75 9.72 36.23
CA GLU A 42 4.97 8.78 37.32
C GLU A 42 6.12 9.23 38.22
N GLN A 43 5.97 9.00 39.53
CA GLN A 43 6.93 9.41 40.55
C GLN A 43 7.65 8.22 41.18
N LYS A 44 7.09 7.01 41.08
CA LYS A 44 7.71 5.78 41.60
C LYS A 44 8.67 5.17 40.60
N GLU A 45 9.95 5.10 40.95
CA GLU A 45 11.02 4.54 40.10
C GLU A 45 10.70 3.13 39.59
N GLU A 46 10.15 2.27 40.45
CA GLU A 46 9.76 0.90 40.05
C GLU A 46 8.67 0.90 38.97
N ASN A 47 7.68 1.78 39.08
CA ASN A 47 6.63 1.92 38.08
C ASN A 47 7.21 2.46 36.77
N ILE A 48 8.10 3.45 36.83
CA ILE A 48 8.81 3.98 35.66
C ILE A 48 9.57 2.87 34.94
N ARG A 49 10.28 2.01 35.69
CA ARG A 49 11.01 0.86 35.14
C ARG A 49 10.09 -0.09 34.38
N ILE A 50 8.96 -0.47 34.99
CA ILE A 50 7.97 -1.37 34.37
C ILE A 50 7.37 -0.74 33.11
N ILE A 51 6.95 0.52 33.18
CA ILE A 51 6.36 1.23 32.03
C ILE A 51 7.39 1.37 30.91
N GLY A 52 8.64 1.69 31.25
CA GLY A 52 9.76 1.77 30.32
C GLY A 52 10.01 0.45 29.58
N SER A 53 9.99 -0.68 30.29
CA SER A 53 10.10 -2.01 29.66
C SER A 53 8.97 -2.28 28.66
N ASN A 54 7.72 -1.98 29.05
CA ASN A 54 6.56 -2.12 28.16
C ASN A 54 6.64 -1.21 26.93
N LEU A 55 7.15 0.02 27.11
CA LEU A 55 7.35 0.95 26.01
C LEU A 55 8.36 0.41 24.99
N VAL A 56 9.45 -0.23 25.46
CA VAL A 56 10.43 -0.89 24.59
C VAL A 56 9.77 -2.03 23.81
N ASP A 57 8.98 -2.89 24.45
CA ASP A 57 8.26 -3.99 23.77
C ASP A 57 7.31 -3.47 22.68
N VAL A 58 6.46 -2.49 23.01
CA VAL A 58 5.53 -1.89 22.05
C VAL A 58 6.29 -1.23 20.89
N THR A 59 7.38 -0.53 21.17
CA THR A 59 8.24 0.08 20.15
C THR A 59 8.88 -0.96 19.23
N CYS A 60 9.24 -2.15 19.74
CA CYS A 60 9.70 -3.27 18.93
C CYS A 60 8.58 -3.80 18.03
N ARG A 61 7.36 -3.96 18.54
CA ARG A 61 6.20 -4.43 17.76
C ARG A 61 5.84 -3.47 16.64
N ILE A 62 5.82 -2.16 16.91
CA ILE A 62 5.62 -1.11 15.89
C ILE A 62 6.60 -1.27 14.74
N ARG A 63 7.90 -1.42 15.05
CA ARG A 63 8.94 -1.61 14.01
C ARG A 63 8.70 -2.85 13.17
N VAL A 64 8.25 -3.96 13.77
CA VAL A 64 7.90 -5.18 13.05
C VAL A 64 6.69 -4.95 12.12
N VAL A 65 5.63 -4.32 12.62
CA VAL A 65 4.42 -4.01 11.84
C VAL A 65 4.74 -3.10 10.65
N GLN A 66 5.53 -2.04 10.89
CA GLN A 66 5.98 -1.11 9.83
C GLN A 66 6.74 -1.83 8.72
N LYS A 67 7.69 -2.71 9.06
CA LYS A 67 8.42 -3.51 8.06
C LYS A 67 7.49 -4.41 7.25
N LYS A 68 6.50 -5.04 7.88
CA LYS A 68 5.52 -5.89 7.18
C LYS A 68 4.62 -5.08 6.25
N LEU A 69 4.20 -3.89 6.69
CA LEU A 69 3.41 -2.97 5.87
C LEU A 69 4.22 -2.48 4.65
N GLU A 70 5.47 -2.07 4.86
CA GLU A 70 6.38 -1.65 3.80
C GLU A 70 6.61 -2.78 2.78
N PHE A 71 6.83 -4.00 3.25
CA PHE A 71 6.96 -5.18 2.39
C PHE A 71 5.69 -5.42 1.56
N SER A 72 4.51 -5.28 2.18
CA SER A 72 3.22 -5.46 1.50
C SER A 72 2.99 -4.41 0.41
N ILE A 73 3.36 -3.15 0.68
CA ILE A 73 3.34 -2.05 -0.29
C ILE A 73 4.29 -2.37 -1.45
N LYS A 74 5.55 -2.70 -1.16
CA LYS A 74 6.55 -3.06 -2.18
C LYS A 74 6.07 -4.19 -3.07
N LYS A 75 5.58 -5.28 -2.49
CA LYS A 75 5.05 -6.44 -3.22
C LYS A 75 3.95 -6.04 -4.20
N ARG A 76 2.93 -5.30 -3.75
CA ARG A 76 1.80 -4.89 -4.60
C ARG A 76 2.21 -3.91 -5.69
N THR A 77 3.14 -3.00 -5.40
CA THR A 77 3.68 -2.09 -6.43
C THR A 77 4.48 -2.84 -7.48
N PHE A 78 5.20 -3.90 -7.11
CA PHE A 78 5.92 -4.75 -8.05
C PHE A 78 4.96 -5.55 -8.95
N GLU A 79 3.92 -6.16 -8.36
CA GLU A 79 2.85 -6.83 -9.12
C GLU A 79 2.15 -5.86 -10.09
N ALA A 80 1.88 -4.62 -9.66
CA ALA A 80 1.31 -3.61 -10.54
C ALA A 80 2.22 -3.27 -11.73
N LEU A 81 3.54 -3.27 -11.52
CA LEU A 81 4.52 -3.01 -12.58
C LEU A 81 4.65 -4.18 -13.55
N SER A 82 4.58 -5.43 -13.09
CA SER A 82 4.61 -6.59 -13.98
C SER A 82 3.41 -6.59 -14.93
N PHE A 83 2.21 -6.30 -14.42
CA PHE A 83 1.03 -6.15 -15.26
C PHE A 83 1.16 -5.02 -16.29
N VAL A 84 1.77 -3.89 -15.93
CA VAL A 84 1.98 -2.79 -16.90
C VAL A 84 2.95 -3.21 -17.99
N LYS A 85 4.02 -3.93 -17.64
CA LYS A 85 4.97 -4.41 -18.63
C LYS A 85 4.29 -5.29 -19.67
N GLU A 86 3.50 -6.26 -19.21
CA GLU A 86 2.70 -7.12 -20.09
C GLU A 86 1.67 -6.30 -20.90
N ALA A 87 0.98 -5.36 -20.25
CA ALA A 87 0.01 -4.49 -20.91
C ALA A 87 0.63 -3.68 -22.06
N VAL A 88 1.84 -3.16 -21.85
CA VAL A 88 2.61 -2.45 -22.87
C VAL A 88 2.94 -3.42 -24.00
N GLU A 89 3.56 -4.57 -23.73
CA GLU A 89 3.89 -5.57 -24.77
C GLU A 89 2.67 -5.95 -25.64
N TYR A 90 1.51 -6.20 -25.03
CA TYR A 90 0.27 -6.46 -25.77
C TYR A 90 -0.19 -5.27 -26.61
N ASP A 91 -0.10 -4.05 -26.05
CA ASP A 91 -0.44 -2.81 -26.74
C ASP A 91 0.48 -2.58 -27.97
N GLU A 92 1.77 -2.86 -27.85
CA GLU A 92 2.73 -2.75 -28.95
C GLU A 92 2.46 -3.78 -30.05
N ASN A 93 2.04 -4.98 -29.67
CA ASN A 93 1.66 -6.06 -30.59
C ASN A 93 0.27 -5.87 -31.22
N GLY A 94 -0.47 -4.83 -30.80
CA GLY A 94 -1.83 -4.57 -31.25
C GLY A 94 -2.89 -5.52 -30.66
N ASP A 95 -2.55 -6.27 -29.61
CA ASP A 95 -3.49 -7.07 -28.83
C ASP A 95 -4.17 -6.19 -27.78
N VAL A 96 -5.10 -5.36 -28.26
CA VAL A 96 -5.75 -4.33 -27.45
C VAL A 96 -6.54 -4.93 -26.29
N LYS A 97 -7.12 -6.13 -26.46
CA LYS A 97 -7.91 -6.79 -25.41
C LYS A 97 -7.04 -7.17 -24.22
N ASN A 98 -5.92 -7.86 -24.47
CA ASN A 98 -5.00 -8.27 -23.41
C ASN A 98 -4.26 -7.07 -22.80
N ALA A 99 -4.00 -6.01 -23.57
CA ALA A 99 -3.47 -4.76 -23.05
C ALA A 99 -4.41 -4.11 -22.03
N ILE A 100 -5.70 -3.97 -22.37
CA ILE A 100 -6.72 -3.40 -21.47
C ILE A 100 -6.84 -4.23 -20.18
N GLU A 101 -6.89 -5.56 -20.30
CA GLU A 101 -7.00 -6.45 -19.14
C GLU A 101 -5.84 -6.25 -18.17
N ASN A 102 -4.61 -6.20 -18.69
CA ASN A 102 -3.42 -6.05 -17.85
C ASN A 102 -3.29 -4.65 -17.25
N TYR A 103 -3.64 -3.58 -17.98
CA TYR A 103 -3.72 -2.25 -17.36
C TYR A 103 -4.75 -2.20 -16.23
N MET A 104 -5.90 -2.88 -16.38
CA MET A 104 -6.91 -2.95 -15.32
C MET A 104 -6.42 -3.73 -14.09
N LYS A 105 -5.70 -4.84 -14.28
CA LYS A 105 -5.06 -5.59 -13.17
C LYS A 105 -4.06 -4.70 -12.43
N SER A 106 -3.21 -3.97 -13.16
CA SER A 106 -2.28 -3.01 -12.56
C SER A 106 -2.98 -1.93 -11.74
N LEU A 107 -4.01 -1.29 -12.33
CA LEU A 107 -4.80 -0.26 -11.66
C LEU A 107 -5.42 -0.77 -10.36
N LYS A 108 -5.97 -1.99 -10.35
CA LYS A 108 -6.49 -2.62 -9.14
C LYS A 108 -5.41 -2.75 -8.07
N SER A 109 -4.23 -3.29 -8.41
CA SER A 109 -3.11 -3.43 -7.47
C SER A 109 -2.62 -2.08 -6.92
N LEU A 110 -2.57 -1.04 -7.76
CA LEU A 110 -2.21 0.32 -7.33
C LEU A 110 -3.25 0.93 -6.38
N HIS A 111 -4.54 0.77 -6.67
CA HIS A 111 -5.61 1.23 -5.77
C HIS A 111 -5.59 0.49 -4.43
N ASP A 112 -5.38 -0.83 -4.44
CA ASP A 112 -5.24 -1.61 -3.21
C ASP A 112 -3.99 -1.22 -2.41
N THR A 113 -2.92 -0.80 -3.10
CA THR A 113 -1.72 -0.26 -2.43
C THR A 113 -2.03 1.07 -1.72
N LEU A 114 -2.84 1.96 -2.31
CA LEU A 114 -3.22 3.22 -1.66
C LEU A 114 -4.02 3.00 -0.36
N LYS A 115 -4.79 1.91 -0.27
CA LYS A 115 -5.51 1.54 0.97
C LYS A 115 -4.56 1.23 2.12
N LEU A 116 -3.32 0.82 1.83
CA LEU A 116 -2.26 0.59 2.82
C LEU A 116 -1.61 1.88 3.33
N ARG A 117 -2.09 3.05 2.89
CA ARG A 117 -1.62 4.39 3.29
C ARG A 117 -0.08 4.50 3.25
N PRO A 118 0.53 4.28 2.07
CA PRO A 118 1.97 4.44 1.92
C PRO A 118 2.38 5.89 2.21
N ASP A 119 3.68 6.13 2.38
CA ASP A 119 4.19 7.49 2.58
C ASP A 119 3.83 8.43 1.42
N ALA A 120 4.01 9.73 1.64
CA ALA A 120 3.61 10.75 0.68
C ALA A 120 4.32 10.63 -0.68
N ALA A 121 5.62 10.25 -0.68
CA ALA A 121 6.39 10.12 -1.90
C ALA A 121 5.86 8.94 -2.74
N VAL A 122 5.68 7.78 -2.11
CA VAL A 122 5.11 6.59 -2.77
C VAL A 122 3.67 6.85 -3.22
N THR A 123 2.86 7.52 -2.39
CA THR A 123 1.48 7.91 -2.73
C THR A 123 1.43 8.74 -4.02
N ASN A 124 2.29 9.75 -4.15
CA ASN A 124 2.32 10.62 -5.32
C ASN A 124 2.72 9.86 -6.58
N VAL A 125 3.71 8.98 -6.49
CA VAL A 125 4.11 8.11 -7.61
C VAL A 125 2.96 7.18 -8.03
N ILE A 126 2.26 6.57 -7.08
CA ILE A 126 1.12 5.70 -7.37
C ILE A 126 -0.01 6.47 -8.04
N LYS A 127 -0.38 7.65 -7.52
CA LYS A 127 -1.43 8.50 -8.11
C LYS A 127 -1.08 8.92 -9.54
N TYR A 128 0.16 9.31 -9.79
CA TYR A 128 0.64 9.63 -11.12
C TYR A 128 0.48 8.44 -12.09
N ARG A 129 0.93 7.25 -11.67
CA ARG A 129 0.79 6.01 -12.46
C ARG A 129 -0.65 5.64 -12.74
N ILE A 130 -1.53 5.72 -11.73
CA ILE A 130 -2.97 5.51 -11.91
C ILE A 130 -3.51 6.44 -13.00
N SER A 131 -3.20 7.74 -12.93
CA SER A 131 -3.65 8.70 -13.95
C SER A 131 -3.20 8.32 -15.36
N MET A 132 -1.93 7.94 -15.53
CA MET A 132 -1.41 7.52 -16.84
C MET A 132 -2.10 6.26 -17.37
N TYR A 133 -2.22 5.22 -16.55
CA TYR A 133 -2.77 3.93 -16.98
C TYR A 133 -4.28 4.00 -17.21
N THR A 134 -5.00 4.81 -16.42
CA THR A 134 -6.42 5.10 -16.68
C THR A 134 -6.60 5.79 -18.03
N LYS A 135 -5.80 6.81 -18.35
CA LYS A 135 -5.86 7.49 -19.66
C LYS A 135 -5.58 6.53 -20.81
N ARG A 136 -4.54 5.70 -20.70
CA ARG A 136 -4.21 4.74 -21.76
C ARG A 136 -5.29 3.68 -21.93
N THR A 137 -5.82 3.15 -20.84
CA THR A 137 -6.91 2.17 -20.87
C THR A 137 -8.17 2.74 -21.51
N ALA A 138 -8.53 3.99 -21.18
CA ALA A 138 -9.67 4.68 -21.77
C ALA A 138 -9.49 4.87 -23.28
N TYR A 139 -8.29 5.27 -23.72
CA TYR A 139 -7.95 5.39 -25.13
C TYR A 139 -8.09 4.05 -25.88
N LEU A 140 -7.52 2.97 -25.34
CA LEU A 140 -7.62 1.63 -25.93
C LEU A 140 -9.07 1.14 -26.01
N LYS A 141 -9.88 1.40 -24.97
CA LYS A 141 -11.32 1.08 -24.98
C LYS A 141 -12.06 1.84 -26.08
N ALA A 142 -11.78 3.13 -26.25
CA ALA A 142 -12.39 3.94 -27.30
C ALA A 142 -12.06 3.40 -28.71
N LEU A 143 -10.80 3.00 -28.94
CA LEU A 143 -10.39 2.38 -30.21
C LEU A 143 -11.13 1.07 -30.52
N CYS A 144 -11.33 0.22 -29.51
CA CYS A 144 -12.14 -0.98 -29.66
C CYS A 144 -13.58 -0.66 -30.05
N MET A 145 -14.18 0.37 -29.44
CA MET A 145 -15.57 0.76 -29.72
C MET A 145 -15.74 1.39 -31.10
N SER A 146 -14.72 2.10 -31.61
CA SER A 146 -14.77 2.74 -32.93
C SER A 146 -14.38 1.82 -34.10
N GLY A 147 -14.05 0.54 -33.85
CA GLY A 147 -13.62 -0.41 -34.89
C GLY A 147 -12.26 -0.09 -35.53
N ASN A 148 -11.50 0.88 -34.99
CA ASN A 148 -10.25 1.40 -35.56
C ASN A 148 -9.01 0.66 -34.99
N ILE A 149 -9.11 -0.67 -34.85
CA ILE A 149 -8.04 -1.47 -34.24
C ILE A 149 -6.78 -1.46 -35.13
N ASP A 150 -6.93 -1.34 -36.46
CA ASP A 150 -5.82 -1.27 -37.41
C ASP A 150 -5.01 0.04 -37.34
N ALA A 151 -5.57 1.12 -36.79
CA ALA A 151 -4.85 2.37 -36.56
C ALA A 151 -3.71 2.22 -35.51
N VAL A 152 -3.82 1.23 -34.61
CA VAL A 152 -2.78 0.91 -33.63
C VAL A 152 -1.57 0.25 -34.29
N LYS A 153 -1.81 -0.59 -35.32
CA LYS A 153 -0.76 -1.26 -36.10
C LYS A 153 -0.13 -0.34 -37.15
N GLY A 154 -0.92 0.56 -37.74
CA GLY A 154 -0.49 1.46 -38.82
C GLY A 154 0.43 2.61 -38.37
N ASN A 155 0.20 3.19 -37.18
CA ASN A 155 0.98 4.35 -36.71
C ASN A 155 2.43 4.03 -36.26
N ARG A 156 2.83 2.76 -36.17
CA ARG A 156 4.21 2.37 -35.75
C ARG A 156 5.08 1.80 -36.88
N ARG A 157 4.52 1.48 -38.05
CA ARG A 157 5.30 1.07 -39.24
C ARG A 157 5.83 2.26 -40.06
N ALA A 158 5.54 3.49 -39.65
CA ALA A 158 5.88 4.72 -40.37
C ALA A 158 6.92 5.60 -39.65
N ALA A 159 7.61 5.10 -38.63
CA ALA A 159 8.79 5.75 -38.08
C ALA A 159 10.05 5.11 -38.70
N PRO A 160 10.92 5.89 -39.37
CA PRO A 160 12.15 5.39 -40.00
C PRO A 160 13.18 4.86 -39.00
#